data_AF-A0A7Y9MMM1-F1
#
_entry.id   AF-A0A7Y9MMM1-F1
#
_cell.length_a   1.000
_cell.length_b   1.000
_cell.length_c   1.000
_cell.angle_alpha   90.00
_cell.angle_beta   90.00
_cell.angle_gamma   90.00
#
_symmetry.space_group_name_H-M   'P 1'
#
loop_
_entity.id
_entity.type
_entity.pdbx_description
1 polymer ?
#
loop_
_entity_poly.entity_id
_entity_poly.type
_entity_poly.pdbx_seq_one_letter_code
_entity_poly.pdbx_strand_id
1 'polypeptide(L)'
;MPIIADLRADFLNRIGTTWHKAPAELRTELIFALGNLYDRFHQEGLADRHFDQALTSGSPTQHAQRLAELLMAEHLWTHGFDLDSANEGPDFRATKDGHSVWVELVTPEPNGIDPVWLTGNKQGVWKYPHPEIALRYTSALKEKHQKLVGNGRGKVGYLSNGIVAPRDIYVIAINQHLLQRSFRTLSGISQIPVACEVAFAVGPQQLHIDRNTRRIVHSDHAHRPEIPKQVAGKPATTVPADSFLNPSYDHVSAIYAVDLMEEVLVKELPGKPLAREHLSAMAYNPNAANLLPLHLIPAQSHWTATPTNELIEIHRK
;
A
#
# COMPACT_ATOMS: atom_id res chain seq x y z
N MET A 1 2.69 6.31 33.54
CA MET A 1 3.77 5.33 33.28
C MET A 1 3.37 3.86 33.42
N PRO A 2 2.51 3.39 34.36
CA PRO A 2 2.16 1.96 34.41
C PRO A 2 1.31 1.48 33.22
N ILE A 3 0.34 2.29 32.75
CA ILE A 3 -0.60 1.89 31.68
C ILE A 3 0.10 1.61 30.33
N ILE A 4 1.15 2.36 29.96
CA ILE A 4 1.87 2.18 28.69
C ILE A 4 2.73 0.90 28.72
N ALA A 5 3.32 0.57 29.88
CA ALA A 5 4.10 -0.66 30.04
C ALA A 5 3.22 -1.91 29.85
N ASP A 6 1.98 -1.86 30.34
CA ASP A 6 1.01 -2.94 30.17
C ASP A 6 0.59 -3.11 28.70
N LEU A 7 0.32 -2.00 27.98
CA LEU A 7 -0.07 -2.05 26.56
C LEU A 7 1.05 -2.58 25.65
N ARG A 8 2.29 -2.18 25.88
CA ARG A 8 3.45 -2.73 25.15
C ARG A 8 3.54 -4.25 25.32
N ALA A 9 3.38 -4.74 26.55
CA ALA A 9 3.42 -6.17 26.84
C ALA A 9 2.27 -6.92 26.13
N ASP A 10 1.05 -6.37 26.15
CA ASP A 10 -0.11 -6.94 25.48
C ASP A 10 0.08 -7.04 23.96
N PHE A 11 0.63 -5.99 23.34
CA PHE A 11 0.99 -6.01 21.92
C PHE A 11 1.96 -7.15 21.60
N LEU A 12 3.06 -7.24 22.36
CA LEU A 12 4.08 -8.27 22.13
C LEU A 12 3.54 -9.69 22.38
N ASN A 13 2.66 -9.86 23.36
CA ASN A 13 1.96 -11.13 23.61
C ASN A 13 1.06 -11.53 22.43
N ARG A 14 0.34 -10.57 21.84
CA ARG A 14 -0.48 -10.78 20.64
C ARG A 14 0.36 -11.22 19.43
N ILE A 15 1.53 -10.61 19.23
CA ILE A 15 2.48 -11.03 18.19
C ILE A 15 2.99 -12.44 18.47
N GLY A 16 3.43 -12.73 19.69
CA GLY A 16 3.91 -14.06 20.09
C GLY A 16 2.89 -15.17 19.83
N THR A 17 1.60 -14.87 20.04
CA THR A 17 0.49 -15.78 19.73
C THR A 17 0.31 -15.98 18.22
N THR A 18 0.41 -14.92 17.42
CA THR A 18 0.31 -14.98 15.96
C THR A 18 1.44 -15.83 15.36
N TRP A 19 2.64 -15.71 15.94
CA TRP A 19 3.85 -16.39 15.53
C TRP A 19 4.14 -17.70 16.28
N HIS A 20 3.13 -18.31 16.91
CA HIS A 20 3.31 -19.53 17.72
C HIS A 20 3.90 -20.72 16.93
N LYS A 21 3.70 -20.77 15.61
CA LYS A 21 4.24 -21.83 14.73
C LYS A 21 5.70 -21.59 14.30
N ALA A 22 6.23 -20.40 14.50
CA ALA A 22 7.62 -20.10 14.16
C ALA A 22 8.59 -20.71 15.18
N PRO A 23 9.85 -21.00 14.77
CA PRO A 23 10.91 -21.38 15.70
C PRO A 23 11.04 -20.40 16.87
N ALA A 24 11.32 -20.91 18.07
CA ALA A 24 11.36 -20.10 19.29
C ALA A 24 12.39 -18.95 19.20
N GLU A 25 13.55 -19.20 18.59
CA GLU A 25 14.61 -18.20 18.38
C GLU A 25 14.12 -17.03 17.52
N LEU A 26 13.53 -17.32 16.35
CA LEU A 26 12.95 -16.30 15.47
C LEU A 26 11.81 -15.53 16.14
N ARG A 27 10.95 -16.21 16.90
CA ARG A 27 9.87 -15.55 17.62
C ARG A 27 10.41 -14.59 18.69
N THR A 28 11.46 -14.98 19.41
CA THR A 28 12.11 -14.11 20.41
C THR A 28 12.77 -12.91 19.76
N GLU A 29 13.49 -13.12 18.66
CA GLU A 29 14.13 -12.03 17.90
C GLU A 29 13.09 -11.03 17.39
N LEU A 30 11.99 -11.52 16.82
CA LEU A 30 10.89 -10.69 16.34
C LEU A 30 10.28 -9.84 17.46
N ILE A 31 9.96 -10.48 18.60
CA ILE A 31 9.38 -9.79 19.77
C ILE A 31 10.33 -8.69 20.26
N PHE A 32 11.64 -8.97 20.28
CA PHE A 32 12.65 -7.99 20.66
C PHE A 32 12.72 -6.82 19.67
N ALA A 33 12.76 -7.12 18.37
CA ALA A 33 12.82 -6.12 17.31
C ALA A 33 11.58 -5.21 17.30
N LEU A 34 10.38 -5.80 17.38
CA LEU A 34 9.13 -5.04 17.48
C LEU A 34 9.01 -4.25 18.77
N GLY A 35 9.55 -4.77 19.88
CA GLY A 35 9.62 -4.04 21.15
C GLY A 35 10.45 -2.77 21.02
N ASN A 36 11.64 -2.87 20.42
CA ASN A 36 12.51 -1.71 20.18
C ASN A 36 11.88 -0.73 19.19
N LEU A 37 11.22 -1.24 18.14
CA LEU A 37 10.53 -0.42 17.15
C LEU A 37 9.37 0.36 17.79
N TYR A 38 8.57 -0.30 18.61
CA TYR A 38 7.51 0.33 19.39
C TYR A 38 8.07 1.44 20.28
N ASP A 39 9.15 1.17 21.01
CA ASP A 39 9.76 2.15 21.92
C ASP A 39 10.28 3.37 21.15
N ARG A 40 10.94 3.16 20.01
CA ARG A 40 11.40 4.24 19.13
C ARG A 40 10.21 5.06 18.60
N PHE A 41 9.16 4.40 18.11
CA PHE A 41 7.98 5.07 17.56
C PHE A 41 7.31 6.02 18.57
N HIS A 42 7.27 5.62 19.84
CA HIS A 42 6.81 6.48 20.94
C HIS A 42 7.80 7.60 21.28
N GLN A 43 9.10 7.32 21.31
CA GLN A 43 10.14 8.32 21.60
C GLN A 43 10.16 9.44 20.56
N GLU A 44 9.91 9.12 19.29
CA GLU A 44 9.81 10.07 18.18
C GLU A 44 8.44 10.77 18.11
N GLY A 45 7.52 10.48 19.04
CA GLY A 45 6.21 11.14 19.11
C GLY A 45 5.24 10.78 17.98
N LEU A 46 5.46 9.66 17.28
CA LEU A 46 4.64 9.25 16.13
C LEU A 46 3.32 8.57 16.52
N ALA A 47 3.16 8.17 17.79
CA ALA A 47 1.96 7.51 18.27
C ALA A 47 0.84 8.52 18.60
N ASP A 48 -0.27 8.44 17.86
CA ASP A 48 -1.48 9.18 18.23
C ASP A 48 -2.14 8.63 19.51
N ARG A 49 -3.06 9.41 20.09
CA ARG A 49 -3.73 9.08 21.37
C ARG A 49 -4.52 7.76 21.37
N HIS A 50 -4.83 7.19 20.20
CA HIS A 50 -5.58 5.95 20.04
C HIS A 50 -4.70 4.79 19.54
N PHE A 51 -3.42 5.05 19.28
CA PHE A 51 -2.48 4.10 18.67
C PHE A 51 -2.38 2.81 19.48
N ASP A 52 -2.00 2.91 20.76
CA ASP A 52 -1.75 1.73 21.60
C ASP A 52 -3.00 0.88 21.80
N GLN A 53 -4.16 1.52 22.01
CA GLN A 53 -5.41 0.79 22.20
C GLN A 53 -5.81 0.03 20.93
N ALA A 54 -5.68 0.67 19.75
CA ALA A 54 -5.95 0.04 18.46
C ALA A 54 -4.96 -1.09 18.14
N LEU A 55 -3.68 -0.92 18.49
CA LEU A 55 -2.63 -1.91 18.28
C LEU A 55 -2.80 -3.12 19.20
N THR A 56 -3.22 -2.94 20.45
CA THR A 56 -3.31 -4.03 21.43
C THR A 56 -4.64 -4.76 21.39
N SER A 57 -5.73 -4.00 21.57
CA SER A 57 -7.08 -4.50 21.82
C SER A 57 -8.08 -4.17 20.70
N GLY A 58 -7.63 -3.45 19.67
CA GLY A 58 -8.42 -3.17 18.48
C GLY A 58 -8.76 -4.43 17.69
N SER A 59 -9.72 -4.27 16.78
CA SER A 59 -10.11 -5.31 15.82
C SER A 59 -8.90 -5.80 15.02
N PRO A 60 -8.96 -6.97 14.36
CA PRO A 60 -7.88 -7.44 13.49
C PRO A 60 -7.45 -6.41 12.44
N THR A 61 -8.38 -5.67 11.85
CA THR A 61 -8.08 -4.57 10.91
C THR A 61 -7.35 -3.42 11.60
N GLN A 62 -7.86 -2.97 12.76
CA GLN A 62 -7.24 -1.85 13.49
C GLN A 62 -5.81 -2.19 13.91
N HIS A 63 -5.59 -3.41 14.41
CA HIS A 63 -4.26 -3.91 14.73
C HIS A 63 -3.35 -3.94 13.50
N ALA A 64 -3.82 -4.51 12.38
CA ALA A 64 -3.02 -4.57 11.15
C ALA A 64 -2.66 -3.18 10.61
N GLN A 65 -3.56 -2.21 10.72
CA GLN A 65 -3.31 -0.82 10.34
C GLN A 65 -2.22 -0.19 11.23
N ARG A 66 -2.29 -0.33 12.56
CA ARG A 66 -1.26 0.24 13.46
C ARG A 66 0.08 -0.47 13.37
N LEU A 67 0.07 -1.78 13.14
CA LEU A 67 1.29 -2.53 12.87
C LEU A 67 1.93 -2.09 11.54
N ALA A 68 1.11 -1.81 10.52
CA ALA A 68 1.59 -1.26 9.26
C ALA A 68 2.24 0.13 9.45
N GLU A 69 1.71 0.97 10.34
CA GLU A 69 2.35 2.25 10.69
C GLU A 69 3.75 2.05 11.30
N LEU A 70 3.91 1.12 12.25
CA LEU A 70 5.24 0.77 12.82
C LEU A 70 6.22 0.32 11.72
N LEU A 71 5.79 -0.61 10.87
CA LEU A 71 6.64 -1.19 9.83
C LEU A 71 6.98 -0.18 8.74
N MET A 72 6.05 0.71 8.39
CA MET A 72 6.34 1.81 7.46
C MET A 72 7.36 2.78 8.05
N ALA A 73 7.24 3.12 9.34
CA ALA A 73 8.21 3.99 10.00
C ALA A 73 9.60 3.34 10.04
N GLU A 74 9.70 2.06 10.40
CA GLU A 74 10.95 1.29 10.31
C GLU A 74 11.55 1.35 8.91
N HIS A 75 10.73 1.06 7.90
CA HIS A 75 11.15 1.08 6.52
C HIS A 75 11.69 2.45 6.10
N LEU A 76 11.01 3.54 6.44
CA LEU A 76 11.46 4.90 6.10
C LEU A 76 12.73 5.29 6.87
N TRP A 77 12.84 4.97 8.16
CA TRP A 77 14.04 5.24 8.95
C TRP A 77 15.26 4.48 8.42
N THR A 78 15.10 3.21 8.07
CA THR A 78 16.18 2.38 7.50
C THR A 78 16.67 2.94 6.16
N HIS A 79 15.83 3.72 5.46
CA HIS A 79 16.20 4.44 4.24
C HIS A 79 16.61 5.90 4.46
N GLY A 80 16.83 6.31 5.71
CA GLY A 80 17.43 7.60 6.07
C GLY A 80 16.46 8.78 6.07
N PHE A 81 15.17 8.54 6.26
CA PHE A 81 14.20 9.61 6.47
C PHE A 81 14.09 9.98 7.95
N ASP A 82 13.95 11.27 8.22
CA ASP A 82 13.42 11.78 9.48
C ASP A 82 11.90 11.81 9.39
N LEU A 83 11.20 11.41 10.46
CA LEU A 83 9.75 11.31 10.47
C LEU A 83 9.14 12.26 11.50
N ASP A 84 8.02 12.86 11.13
CA ASP A 84 7.14 13.61 12.02
C ASP A 84 5.69 13.17 11.77
N SER A 85 4.82 13.32 12.76
CA SER A 85 3.40 13.00 12.66
C SER A 85 2.57 13.90 13.58
N ALA A 86 1.30 14.06 13.24
CA ALA A 86 0.35 14.85 14.01
C ALA A 86 -0.94 14.07 14.24
N ASN A 87 -1.69 14.43 15.29
CA ASN A 87 -3.00 13.81 15.57
C ASN A 87 -4.02 14.00 14.44
N GLU A 88 -3.84 15.02 13.59
CA GLU A 88 -4.66 15.29 12.42
C GLU A 88 -3.77 15.46 11.18
N GLY A 89 -4.08 14.72 10.12
CA GLY A 89 -3.35 14.78 8.86
C GLY A 89 -2.92 13.41 8.35
N PRO A 90 -1.94 13.39 7.45
CA PRO A 90 -1.31 12.16 6.97
C PRO A 90 -0.51 11.47 8.05
N ASP A 91 -0.32 10.15 7.89
CA ASP A 91 0.32 9.31 8.90
C ASP A 91 1.77 9.74 9.16
N PHE A 92 2.52 10.14 8.12
CA PHE A 92 3.89 10.63 8.25
C PHE A 92 4.19 11.84 7.37
N ARG A 93 5.00 12.75 7.90
CA ARG A 93 5.86 13.67 7.13
C ARG A 93 7.27 13.11 7.13
N ALA A 94 7.71 12.59 5.99
CA ALA A 94 9.05 12.02 5.83
C ALA A 94 9.98 13.04 5.16
N THR A 95 11.11 13.35 5.79
CA THR A 95 12.09 14.32 5.28
C THR A 95 13.45 13.66 5.05
N LYS A 96 14.04 13.89 3.87
CA LYS A 96 15.37 13.38 3.49
C LYS A 96 15.97 14.25 2.40
N ASP A 97 17.26 14.56 2.50
CA ASP A 97 18.03 15.27 1.46
C ASP A 97 17.33 16.56 0.96
N GLY A 98 16.76 17.34 1.88
CA GLY A 98 16.04 18.58 1.58
C GLY A 98 14.64 18.41 0.96
N HIS A 99 14.16 17.18 0.80
CA HIS A 99 12.81 16.87 0.34
C HIS A 99 11.93 16.50 1.53
N SER A 100 10.70 17.00 1.56
CA SER A 100 9.65 16.55 2.48
C SER A 100 8.51 15.92 1.69
N VAL A 101 8.03 14.77 2.15
CA VAL A 101 6.96 14.00 1.53
C VAL A 101 5.93 13.63 2.59
N TRP A 102 4.67 13.93 2.34
CA TRP A 102 3.57 13.36 3.12
C TRP A 102 3.29 11.94 2.65
N VAL A 103 3.21 11.00 3.59
CA VAL A 103 2.85 9.60 3.34
C VAL A 103 1.57 9.31 4.10
N GLU A 104 0.49 9.06 3.36
CA GLU A 104 -0.78 8.59 3.91
C GLU A 104 -0.92 7.09 3.65
N LEU A 105 -0.81 6.31 4.71
CA LEU A 105 -0.88 4.87 4.72
C LEU A 105 -2.32 4.37 4.83
N VAL A 106 -2.60 3.26 4.16
CA VAL A 106 -3.84 2.51 4.28
C VAL A 106 -3.60 1.03 4.10
N THR A 107 -4.20 0.24 4.97
CA THR A 107 -4.24 -1.21 4.87
C THR A 107 -5.66 -1.64 4.52
N PRO A 108 -6.02 -1.79 3.23
CA PRO A 108 -7.39 -2.05 2.84
C PRO A 108 -7.89 -3.39 3.37
N GLU A 109 -9.10 -3.42 3.91
CA GLU A 109 -9.75 -4.66 4.30
C GLU A 109 -10.06 -5.56 3.08
N PRO A 110 -10.01 -6.89 3.23
CA PRO A 110 -10.23 -7.84 2.14
C PRO A 110 -11.72 -8.02 1.79
N ASN A 111 -12.51 -6.96 1.87
CA ASN A 111 -13.95 -6.98 1.63
C ASN A 111 -14.27 -7.45 0.19
N GLY A 112 -15.07 -8.52 0.09
CA GLY A 112 -15.45 -9.14 -1.18
C GLY A 112 -14.45 -10.17 -1.71
N ILE A 113 -13.25 -10.28 -1.14
CA ILE A 113 -12.27 -11.30 -1.50
C ILE A 113 -12.68 -12.63 -0.87
N ASP A 114 -12.67 -13.70 -1.68
CA ASP A 114 -12.99 -15.04 -1.22
C ASP A 114 -12.05 -15.46 -0.06
N PRO A 115 -12.57 -15.85 1.13
CA PRO A 115 -11.74 -16.35 2.23
C PRO A 115 -10.82 -17.52 1.85
N VAL A 116 -11.18 -18.28 0.81
CA VAL A 116 -10.33 -19.32 0.21
C VAL A 116 -9.00 -18.77 -0.30
N TRP A 117 -8.99 -17.57 -0.89
CA TRP A 117 -7.78 -16.88 -1.34
C TRP A 117 -6.86 -16.48 -0.16
N LEU A 118 -7.46 -16.17 0.99
CA LEU A 118 -6.79 -15.62 2.17
C LEU A 118 -6.24 -16.68 3.15
N THR A 119 -6.53 -17.97 2.95
CA THR A 119 -6.22 -19.02 3.95
C THR A 119 -5.09 -19.97 3.56
N GLY A 120 -4.54 -19.88 2.35
CA GLY A 120 -3.28 -20.54 1.93
C GLY A 120 -3.23 -22.05 1.87
N ASN A 121 -4.28 -22.74 2.29
CA ASN A 121 -4.22 -24.17 2.52
C ASN A 121 -4.60 -25.02 1.31
N LYS A 122 -4.02 -24.92 0.09
CA LYS A 122 -4.63 -25.69 -1.02
C LYS A 122 -3.75 -26.21 -2.16
N GLN A 123 -4.27 -27.32 -2.71
CA GLN A 123 -3.96 -27.98 -3.98
C GLN A 123 -4.97 -27.52 -5.06
N GLY A 124 -4.59 -27.51 -6.35
CA GLY A 124 -5.54 -27.31 -7.48
C GLY A 124 -5.42 -25.98 -8.26
N VAL A 125 -6.46 -25.64 -9.04
CA VAL A 125 -6.62 -24.40 -9.85
C VAL A 125 -7.65 -23.47 -9.20
N TRP A 126 -7.40 -22.16 -9.26
CA TRP A 126 -8.09 -21.17 -8.43
C TRP A 126 -8.35 -19.91 -9.25
N LYS A 127 -9.39 -19.15 -8.87
CA LYS A 127 -9.66 -17.83 -9.44
C LYS A 127 -8.85 -16.78 -8.68
N TYR A 128 -8.02 -16.02 -9.40
CA TYR A 128 -7.39 -14.82 -8.87
C TYR A 128 -8.46 -13.72 -8.69
N PRO A 129 -8.66 -13.16 -7.48
CA PRO A 129 -9.70 -12.17 -7.18
C PRO A 129 -9.29 -10.77 -7.63
N HIS A 130 -8.97 -10.65 -8.92
CA HIS A 130 -8.45 -9.43 -9.51
C HIS A 130 -9.39 -8.21 -9.35
N PRO A 131 -10.68 -8.29 -9.75
CA PRO A 131 -11.58 -7.15 -9.59
C PRO A 131 -11.71 -6.72 -8.14
N GLU A 132 -11.75 -7.67 -7.21
CA GLU A 132 -11.90 -7.39 -5.79
C GLU A 132 -10.69 -6.64 -5.24
N ILE A 133 -9.46 -7.09 -5.55
CA ILE A 133 -8.21 -6.41 -5.16
C ILE A 133 -8.15 -5.00 -5.78
N ALA A 134 -8.42 -4.87 -7.08
CA ALA A 134 -8.42 -3.57 -7.76
C ALA A 134 -9.50 -2.62 -7.20
N LEU A 135 -10.65 -3.13 -6.78
CA LEU A 135 -11.69 -2.36 -6.10
C LEU A 135 -11.25 -1.88 -4.70
N ARG A 136 -10.37 -2.62 -4.01
CA ARG A 136 -9.81 -2.16 -2.72
C ARG A 136 -8.79 -1.04 -2.94
N TYR A 137 -7.94 -1.16 -3.96
CA TYR A 137 -7.01 -0.10 -4.36
C TYR A 137 -7.72 1.19 -4.78
N THR A 138 -8.71 1.12 -5.69
CA THR A 138 -9.47 2.30 -6.12
C THR A 138 -10.26 2.95 -4.98
N SER A 139 -10.81 2.14 -4.07
CA SER A 139 -11.52 2.65 -2.90
C SER A 139 -10.57 3.37 -1.93
N ALA A 140 -9.41 2.77 -1.65
CA ALA A 140 -8.37 3.34 -0.79
C ALA A 140 -7.84 4.66 -1.36
N LEU A 141 -7.48 4.67 -2.65
CA LEU A 141 -7.01 5.84 -3.36
C LEU A 141 -8.04 6.98 -3.33
N LYS A 142 -9.30 6.67 -3.64
CA LYS A 142 -10.40 7.65 -3.59
C LYS A 142 -10.60 8.21 -2.18
N GLU A 143 -10.61 7.36 -1.16
CA GLU A 143 -10.81 7.80 0.22
C GLU A 143 -9.71 8.77 0.66
N LYS A 144 -8.43 8.42 0.40
CA LYS A 144 -7.29 9.24 0.79
C LYS A 144 -7.20 10.54 -0.03
N HIS A 145 -7.48 10.47 -1.33
CA HIS A 145 -7.64 11.68 -2.14
C HIS A 145 -8.73 12.60 -1.58
N GLN A 146 -9.89 12.07 -1.18
CA GLN A 146 -10.94 12.87 -0.55
C GLN A 146 -10.57 13.43 0.82
N LYS A 147 -9.65 12.79 1.56
CA LYS A 147 -9.09 13.41 2.77
C LYS A 147 -8.16 14.57 2.43
N LEU A 148 -7.38 14.44 1.35
CA LEU A 148 -6.48 15.49 0.88
C LEU A 148 -7.23 16.73 0.37
N VAL A 149 -8.16 16.55 -0.58
CA VAL A 149 -8.85 17.65 -1.27
C VAL A 149 -10.21 18.01 -0.67
N GLY A 150 -10.75 17.15 0.20
CA GLY A 150 -12.10 17.27 0.74
C GLY A 150 -13.14 16.53 -0.11
N ASN A 151 -14.41 16.68 0.24
CA ASN A 151 -15.51 16.14 -0.55
C ASN A 151 -16.69 17.11 -0.66
N GLY A 152 -17.50 16.93 -1.71
CA GLY A 152 -18.72 17.72 -1.93
C GLY A 152 -19.83 17.52 -0.88
N ARG A 153 -19.55 16.83 0.23
CA ARG A 153 -20.47 16.64 1.37
C ARG A 153 -20.07 17.47 2.59
N GLY A 154 -19.25 18.51 2.38
CA GLY A 154 -18.84 19.46 3.42
C GLY A 154 -17.66 19.00 4.27
N LYS A 155 -17.02 17.87 3.94
CA LYS A 155 -15.75 17.50 4.60
C LYS A 155 -14.63 18.31 3.97
N VAL A 156 -14.02 19.18 4.77
CA VAL A 156 -12.85 19.98 4.39
C VAL A 156 -11.62 19.07 4.34
N GLY A 157 -10.83 19.19 3.28
CA GLY A 157 -9.61 18.40 3.08
C GLY A 157 -8.39 19.00 3.77
N TYR A 158 -7.31 18.22 3.86
CA TYR A 158 -6.03 18.64 4.43
C TYR A 158 -5.44 19.88 3.74
N LEU A 159 -5.62 20.03 2.42
CA LEU A 159 -5.19 21.21 1.67
C LEU A 159 -5.89 22.48 2.18
N SER A 160 -7.20 22.41 2.36
CA SER A 160 -8.00 23.56 2.83
C SER A 160 -7.78 23.86 4.30
N ASN A 161 -7.41 22.86 5.11
CA ASN A 161 -7.03 23.05 6.51
C ASN A 161 -5.59 23.54 6.70
N GLY A 162 -4.79 23.64 5.63
CA GLY A 162 -3.38 24.02 5.70
C GLY A 162 -2.47 22.97 6.35
N ILE A 163 -2.95 21.73 6.50
CA ILE A 163 -2.16 20.60 7.03
C ILE A 163 -1.15 20.14 5.97
N VAL A 164 -1.58 20.07 4.72
CA VAL A 164 -0.74 19.81 3.55
C VAL A 164 -0.72 21.08 2.72
N ALA A 165 0.46 21.57 2.34
CA ALA A 165 0.56 22.72 1.45
C ALA A 165 0.29 22.30 -0.01
N PRO A 166 -0.23 23.21 -0.86
CA PRO A 166 -0.49 22.90 -2.27
C PRO A 166 0.75 22.45 -3.07
N ARG A 167 1.95 22.79 -2.56
CA ARG A 167 3.24 22.46 -3.19
C ARG A 167 3.97 21.27 -2.52
N ASP A 168 3.35 20.64 -1.54
CA ASP A 168 3.94 19.46 -0.91
C ASP A 168 3.82 18.23 -1.83
N ILE A 169 4.79 17.33 -1.71
CA ILE A 169 4.73 16.01 -2.31
C ILE A 169 3.83 15.14 -1.43
N TYR A 170 2.83 14.48 -2.03
CA TYR A 170 1.87 13.65 -1.30
C TYR A 170 1.79 12.24 -1.91
N VAL A 171 2.09 11.24 -1.10
CA VAL A 171 2.12 9.83 -1.50
C VAL A 171 1.04 9.06 -0.73
N ILE A 172 0.26 8.27 -1.46
CA ILE A 172 -0.69 7.33 -0.85
C ILE A 172 -0.04 5.96 -0.82
N ALA A 173 0.30 5.49 0.38
CA ALA A 173 0.86 4.17 0.58
C ALA A 173 -0.25 3.14 0.81
N ILE A 174 -0.40 2.18 -0.10
CA ILE A 174 -1.41 1.12 -0.01
C ILE A 174 -0.70 -0.16 0.42
N ASN A 175 -0.86 -0.51 1.69
CA ASN A 175 -0.42 -1.77 2.26
C ASN A 175 -1.41 -2.88 1.92
N GLN A 176 -1.09 -3.70 0.93
CA GLN A 176 -1.95 -4.79 0.47
C GLN A 176 -1.85 -6.06 1.32
N HIS A 177 -1.17 -6.02 2.48
CA HIS A 177 -0.93 -7.19 3.33
C HIS A 177 -2.20 -8.01 3.64
N LEU A 178 -3.34 -7.37 3.86
CA LEU A 178 -4.59 -8.10 4.13
C LEU A 178 -5.27 -8.68 2.88
N LEU A 179 -4.87 -8.26 1.68
CA LEU A 179 -5.46 -8.68 0.40
C LEU A 179 -4.83 -9.98 -0.13
N GLN A 180 -3.74 -10.42 0.49
CA GLN A 180 -2.95 -11.59 0.08
C GLN A 180 -2.34 -12.26 1.30
N ARG A 181 -2.50 -13.58 1.44
CA ARG A 181 -1.79 -14.36 2.48
C ARG A 181 -1.01 -15.54 1.92
N SER A 182 -1.51 -16.12 0.82
CA SER A 182 -1.05 -17.39 0.26
C SER A 182 0.01 -17.22 -0.83
N PHE A 183 -0.07 -16.12 -1.57
CA PHE A 183 0.78 -15.82 -2.71
C PHE A 183 1.10 -14.34 -2.67
N ARG A 184 2.37 -14.01 -2.42
CA ARG A 184 2.81 -12.63 -2.29
C ARG A 184 3.14 -12.07 -3.67
N THR A 185 2.37 -11.09 -4.12
CA THR A 185 2.63 -10.36 -5.36
C THR A 185 1.96 -9.00 -5.31
N LEU A 186 2.65 -7.96 -5.76
CA LEU A 186 2.01 -6.66 -6.06
C LEU A 186 1.35 -6.67 -7.44
N SER A 187 1.61 -7.68 -8.26
CA SER A 187 1.19 -7.73 -9.67
C SER A 187 -0.28 -8.07 -9.81
N GLY A 188 -0.96 -7.38 -10.72
CA GLY A 188 -2.32 -7.69 -11.16
C GLY A 188 -2.33 -8.58 -12.41
N ILE A 189 -3.48 -8.60 -13.10
CA ILE A 189 -3.69 -9.41 -14.30
C ILE A 189 -2.87 -8.97 -15.52
N SER A 190 -2.36 -7.75 -15.50
CA SER A 190 -1.43 -7.20 -16.51
C SER A 190 0.00 -7.70 -16.34
N GLN A 191 0.29 -8.40 -15.22
CA GLN A 191 1.63 -8.74 -14.73
C GLN A 191 2.48 -7.53 -14.31
N ILE A 192 1.89 -6.34 -14.23
CA ILE A 192 2.48 -5.15 -13.60
C ILE A 192 1.76 -4.88 -12.26
N PRO A 193 2.27 -4.00 -11.39
CA PRO A 193 1.64 -3.73 -10.10
C PRO A 193 0.19 -3.26 -10.22
N VAL A 194 -0.70 -3.73 -9.34
CA VAL A 194 -2.12 -3.32 -9.29
C VAL A 194 -2.26 -1.81 -9.17
N ALA A 195 -1.34 -1.14 -8.46
CA ALA A 195 -1.30 0.32 -8.40
C ALA A 195 -1.22 0.99 -9.78
N CYS A 196 -0.44 0.43 -10.71
CA CYS A 196 -0.37 0.95 -12.08
C CYS A 196 -1.66 0.66 -12.85
N GLU A 197 -2.26 -0.52 -12.65
CA GLU A 197 -3.53 -0.87 -13.32
C GLU A 197 -4.65 0.11 -12.98
N VAL A 198 -4.76 0.52 -11.71
CA VAL A 198 -5.81 1.45 -11.25
C VAL A 198 -5.45 2.93 -11.44
N ALA A 199 -4.17 3.25 -11.63
CA ALA A 199 -3.72 4.60 -11.90
C ALA A 199 -3.86 4.97 -13.37
N PHE A 200 -3.59 4.02 -14.27
CA PHE A 200 -3.39 4.27 -15.70
C PHE A 200 -4.32 3.46 -16.60
N ALA A 201 -5.44 2.93 -16.07
CA ALA A 201 -6.41 2.16 -16.83
C ALA A 201 -5.83 0.94 -17.55
N VAL A 202 -4.87 0.24 -16.92
CA VAL A 202 -4.19 -0.89 -17.55
C VAL A 202 -4.97 -2.18 -17.30
N GLY A 203 -5.27 -2.90 -18.38
CA GLY A 203 -5.91 -4.20 -18.38
C GLY A 203 -4.94 -5.35 -18.64
N PRO A 204 -5.45 -6.57 -18.92
CA PRO A 204 -4.61 -7.73 -19.19
C PRO A 204 -3.77 -7.55 -20.46
N GLN A 205 -2.67 -8.32 -20.56
CA GLN A 205 -1.84 -8.39 -21.76
C GLN A 205 -2.67 -8.80 -22.99
N GLN A 206 -2.43 -8.15 -24.12
CA GLN A 206 -3.05 -8.44 -25.41
C GLN A 206 -1.97 -8.74 -26.45
N LEU A 207 -2.26 -9.73 -27.30
CA LEU A 207 -1.40 -10.13 -28.40
C LEU A 207 -2.11 -9.84 -29.71
N HIS A 208 -1.49 -9.02 -30.55
CA HIS A 208 -1.97 -8.73 -31.89
C HIS A 208 -1.39 -9.76 -32.84
N ILE A 209 -2.26 -10.60 -33.40
CA ILE A 209 -1.88 -11.70 -34.29
C ILE A 209 -2.26 -11.33 -35.71
N ASP A 210 -1.28 -11.30 -36.61
CA ASP A 210 -1.55 -11.15 -38.03
C ASP A 210 -2.29 -12.40 -38.54
N ARG A 211 -3.49 -12.18 -39.08
CA ARG A 211 -4.40 -13.26 -39.50
C ARG A 211 -3.81 -14.15 -40.60
N ASN A 212 -2.98 -13.58 -41.48
CA ASN A 212 -2.44 -14.28 -42.65
C ASN A 212 -1.21 -15.10 -42.29
N THR A 213 -0.31 -14.53 -41.50
CA THR A 213 0.96 -15.15 -41.11
C THR A 213 0.86 -15.97 -39.83
N ARG A 214 -0.21 -15.76 -39.04
CA ARG A 214 -0.42 -16.32 -37.69
C ARG A 214 0.71 -15.98 -36.71
N ARG A 215 1.47 -14.92 -36.99
CA ARG A 215 2.55 -14.43 -36.12
C ARG A 215 2.04 -13.33 -35.22
N ILE A 216 2.60 -13.25 -34.01
CA ILE A 216 2.44 -12.10 -33.13
C ILE A 216 3.19 -10.94 -33.78
N VAL A 217 2.48 -9.86 -34.09
CA VAL A 217 3.07 -8.64 -34.66
C VAL A 217 3.28 -7.56 -33.61
N HIS A 218 2.49 -7.58 -32.54
CA HIS A 218 2.58 -6.63 -31.44
C HIS A 218 2.03 -7.24 -30.15
N SER A 219 2.53 -6.77 -29.01
CA SER A 219 2.03 -7.13 -27.68
C SER A 219 1.96 -5.85 -26.86
N ASP A 220 0.82 -5.65 -26.21
CA ASP A 220 0.52 -4.50 -25.36
C ASP A 220 -0.44 -4.93 -24.23
N HIS A 221 -1.14 -3.97 -23.64
CA HIS A 221 -2.16 -4.19 -22.62
C HIS A 221 -3.49 -3.60 -23.06
N ALA A 222 -4.58 -4.28 -22.71
CA ALA A 222 -5.92 -3.76 -22.92
C ALA A 222 -6.11 -2.43 -22.17
N HIS A 223 -6.83 -1.48 -22.77
CA HIS A 223 -7.33 -0.32 -22.04
C HIS A 223 -8.54 -0.70 -21.18
N ARG A 224 -8.49 -0.43 -19.88
CA ARG A 224 -9.52 -0.75 -18.90
C ARG A 224 -9.72 0.41 -17.91
N PRO A 225 -10.48 1.44 -18.30
CA PRO A 225 -10.72 2.62 -17.46
C PRO A 225 -11.73 2.36 -16.34
N GLU A 226 -12.42 1.22 -16.37
CA GLU A 226 -13.47 0.88 -15.40
C GLU A 226 -13.34 -0.55 -14.89
N ILE A 227 -13.58 -0.73 -13.59
CA ILE A 227 -13.67 -2.03 -12.93
C ILE A 227 -15.13 -2.32 -12.62
N PRO A 228 -15.69 -3.45 -13.10
CA PRO A 228 -17.03 -3.88 -12.74
C PRO A 228 -17.15 -4.10 -11.22
N LYS A 229 -18.20 -3.55 -10.64
CA LYS A 229 -18.57 -3.71 -9.23
C LYS A 229 -19.97 -4.30 -9.13
N GLN A 230 -20.02 -5.52 -8.64
CA GLN A 230 -21.28 -6.22 -8.38
C GLN A 230 -21.54 -6.26 -6.87
N VAL A 231 -22.74 -5.85 -6.48
CA VAL A 231 -23.20 -5.90 -5.09
C VAL A 231 -24.51 -6.68 -5.09
N ALA A 232 -24.63 -7.68 -4.21
CA ALA A 232 -25.83 -8.50 -4.11
C ALA A 232 -27.08 -7.62 -3.93
N GLY A 233 -28.11 -7.87 -4.75
CA GLY A 233 -29.37 -7.13 -4.73
C GLY A 233 -29.31 -5.71 -5.31
N LYS A 234 -28.21 -5.30 -5.96
CA LYS A 234 -28.09 -4.00 -6.64
C LYS A 234 -27.72 -4.18 -8.11
N PRO A 235 -28.09 -3.22 -8.99
CA PRO A 235 -27.62 -3.19 -10.37
C PRO A 235 -26.09 -3.19 -10.43
N ALA A 236 -25.53 -3.80 -11.48
CA ALA A 236 -24.10 -3.72 -11.74
C ALA A 236 -23.69 -2.25 -11.93
N THR A 237 -22.57 -1.87 -11.35
CA THR A 237 -21.98 -0.53 -11.46
C THR A 237 -20.52 -0.65 -11.86
N THR A 238 -19.91 0.45 -12.27
CA THR A 238 -18.49 0.53 -12.57
C THR A 238 -17.79 1.46 -11.60
N VAL A 239 -16.48 1.24 -11.40
CA VAL A 239 -15.60 2.13 -10.64
C VAL A 239 -14.45 2.55 -11.56
N PRO A 240 -14.16 3.86 -11.69
CA PRO A 240 -13.02 4.33 -12.48
C PRO A 240 -11.69 3.77 -11.97
N ALA A 241 -10.79 3.47 -12.91
CA ALA A 241 -9.47 2.88 -12.72
C ALA A 241 -8.38 3.64 -13.50
N ASP A 242 -8.56 4.94 -13.63
CA ASP A 242 -7.79 5.88 -14.44
C ASP A 242 -7.31 7.07 -13.59
N SER A 243 -7.04 6.86 -12.30
CA SER A 243 -6.89 7.97 -11.33
C SER A 243 -5.82 8.99 -11.72
N PHE A 244 -4.66 8.58 -12.25
CA PHE A 244 -3.60 9.50 -12.69
C PHE A 244 -3.78 10.06 -14.10
N LEU A 245 -4.79 9.58 -14.83
CA LEU A 245 -5.27 10.21 -16.07
C LEU A 245 -6.34 11.26 -15.80
N ASN A 246 -6.91 11.26 -14.59
CA ASN A 246 -7.90 12.24 -14.14
C ASN A 246 -7.18 13.45 -13.49
N PRO A 247 -7.32 14.67 -14.05
CA PRO A 247 -6.65 15.86 -13.51
C PRO A 247 -6.99 16.19 -12.05
N SER A 248 -8.12 15.69 -11.52
CA SER A 248 -8.46 15.91 -10.10
C SER A 248 -7.49 15.24 -9.11
N TYR A 249 -6.65 14.31 -9.56
CA TYR A 249 -5.63 13.65 -8.74
C TYR A 249 -4.24 14.30 -8.86
N ASP A 250 -4.11 15.48 -9.47
CA ASP A 250 -2.84 16.21 -9.59
C ASP A 250 -2.16 16.52 -8.23
N HIS A 251 -2.92 16.58 -7.15
CA HIS A 251 -2.37 16.73 -5.80
C HIS A 251 -1.74 15.44 -5.22
N VAL A 252 -1.90 14.29 -5.86
CA VAL A 252 -1.27 13.03 -5.46
C VAL A 252 -0.06 12.77 -6.34
N SER A 253 1.14 12.79 -5.75
CA SER A 253 2.41 12.62 -6.44
C SER A 253 2.69 11.19 -6.86
N ALA A 254 2.28 10.20 -6.05
CA ALA A 254 2.48 8.78 -6.35
C ALA A 254 1.57 7.87 -5.51
N ILE A 255 1.39 6.63 -5.99
CA ILE A 255 0.87 5.51 -5.20
C ILE A 255 2.05 4.61 -4.84
N TYR A 256 2.24 4.37 -3.54
CA TYR A 256 3.24 3.44 -3.04
C TYR A 256 2.57 2.12 -2.65
N ALA A 257 2.58 1.14 -3.55
CA ALA A 257 2.06 -0.19 -3.25
C ALA A 257 3.10 -0.96 -2.42
N VAL A 258 2.71 -1.40 -1.23
CA VAL A 258 3.59 -2.11 -0.31
C VAL A 258 2.92 -3.34 0.29
N ASP A 259 3.73 -4.30 0.72
CA ASP A 259 3.31 -5.41 1.57
C ASP A 259 4.21 -5.44 2.81
N LEU A 260 3.76 -4.72 3.83
CA LEU A 260 4.45 -4.56 5.10
C LEU A 260 4.28 -5.81 5.95
N MET A 261 5.39 -6.34 6.46
CA MET A 261 5.46 -7.63 7.12
C MET A 261 6.45 -7.59 8.28
N GLU A 262 6.12 -8.23 9.39
CA GLU A 262 7.02 -8.31 10.55
C GLU A 262 8.24 -9.19 10.26
N GLU A 263 8.14 -10.13 9.30
CA GLU A 263 9.26 -11.01 8.93
C GLU A 263 10.49 -10.27 8.42
N VAL A 264 10.40 -9.00 8.03
CA VAL A 264 11.57 -8.22 7.60
C VAL A 264 12.50 -7.87 8.76
N LEU A 265 11.99 -7.93 10.00
CA LEU A 265 12.69 -7.47 11.20
C LEU A 265 13.61 -8.54 11.82
N VAL A 266 13.59 -9.78 11.31
CA VAL A 266 14.38 -10.90 11.83
C VAL A 266 15.48 -11.29 10.87
N LYS A 267 16.64 -11.69 11.41
CA LYS A 267 17.78 -12.15 10.62
C LYS A 267 17.52 -13.55 10.04
N GLU A 268 18.26 -13.85 8.96
CA GLU A 268 18.25 -15.18 8.37
C GLU A 268 18.72 -16.24 9.36
N LEU A 269 17.99 -17.36 9.47
CA LEU A 269 18.53 -18.57 10.08
C LEU A 269 19.50 -19.25 9.09
N PRO A 270 20.60 -19.88 9.58
CA PRO A 270 21.50 -20.63 8.73
C PRO A 270 20.74 -21.65 7.86
N GLY A 271 20.91 -21.56 6.54
CA GLY A 271 20.25 -22.45 5.57
C GLY A 271 18.84 -22.06 5.13
N LYS A 272 18.33 -20.88 5.53
CA LYS A 272 17.06 -20.31 5.03
C LYS A 272 17.25 -18.82 4.71
N PRO A 273 17.50 -18.46 3.43
CA PRO A 273 17.69 -17.06 3.05
C PRO A 273 16.37 -16.32 3.25
N LEU A 274 16.33 -15.37 4.18
CA LEU A 274 15.21 -14.49 4.46
C LEU A 274 15.70 -13.11 4.91
N ALA A 275 16.56 -12.45 4.14
CA ALA A 275 16.56 -11.00 4.07
C ALA A 275 15.27 -10.62 3.32
N ARG A 276 14.15 -10.57 4.05
CA ARG A 276 12.87 -10.18 3.45
C ARG A 276 12.84 -8.67 3.43
N GLU A 277 12.96 -8.07 2.26
CA GLU A 277 12.48 -6.71 2.06
C GLU A 277 10.95 -6.73 1.96
N HIS A 278 10.31 -5.62 2.31
CA HIS A 278 8.92 -5.42 1.95
C HIS A 278 8.78 -5.46 0.42
N LEU A 279 7.78 -6.20 -0.08
CA LEU A 279 7.46 -6.06 -1.50
C LEU A 279 6.98 -4.64 -1.71
N SER A 280 7.54 -3.96 -2.69
CA SER A 280 7.25 -2.55 -2.88
C SER A 280 7.30 -2.13 -4.36
N ALA A 281 6.34 -1.31 -4.77
CA ALA A 281 6.28 -0.74 -6.10
C ALA A 281 5.74 0.69 -6.04
N MET A 282 6.42 1.61 -6.71
CA MET A 282 6.02 3.00 -6.81
C MET A 282 5.40 3.27 -8.19
N ALA A 283 4.15 3.74 -8.23
CA ALA A 283 3.53 4.27 -9.44
C ALA A 283 3.53 5.81 -9.34
N TYR A 284 4.30 6.48 -10.19
CA TYR A 284 4.45 7.94 -10.20
C TYR A 284 3.34 8.60 -11.00
N ASN A 285 2.72 9.66 -10.47
CA ASN A 285 1.75 10.44 -11.24
C ASN A 285 2.51 11.43 -12.15
N PRO A 286 2.50 11.24 -13.49
CA PRO A 286 3.17 12.16 -14.40
C PRO A 286 2.50 13.55 -14.44
N ASN A 287 1.24 13.64 -14.00
CA ASN A 287 0.43 14.85 -14.00
C ASN A 287 0.37 15.52 -12.62
N ALA A 288 1.19 15.09 -11.65
CA ALA A 288 1.16 15.70 -10.33
C ALA A 288 1.68 17.15 -10.34
N ALA A 289 1.01 18.02 -9.60
CA ALA A 289 1.41 19.40 -9.39
C ALA A 289 2.81 19.50 -8.76
N ASN A 290 3.16 18.52 -7.92
CA ASN A 290 4.51 18.33 -7.37
C ASN A 290 4.93 16.89 -7.59
N LEU A 291 5.91 16.67 -8.46
CA LEU A 291 6.42 15.35 -8.79
C LEU A 291 7.26 14.83 -7.62
N LEU A 292 7.03 13.57 -7.23
CA LEU A 292 7.94 12.83 -6.36
C LEU A 292 9.23 12.55 -7.14
N PRO A 293 10.43 12.96 -6.66
CA PRO A 293 11.67 12.59 -7.31
C PRO A 293 11.79 11.06 -7.41
N LEU A 294 12.25 10.58 -8.58
CA LEU A 294 12.47 9.15 -8.79
C LEU A 294 13.44 8.61 -7.73
N HIS A 295 13.10 7.46 -7.17
CA HIS A 295 13.88 6.77 -6.13
C HIS A 295 14.08 7.52 -4.80
N LEU A 296 13.38 8.64 -4.55
CA LEU A 296 13.44 9.31 -3.25
C LEU A 296 13.00 8.37 -2.12
N ILE A 297 11.81 7.79 -2.24
CA ILE A 297 11.35 6.67 -1.41
C ILE A 297 11.73 5.38 -2.15
N PRO A 298 12.60 4.52 -1.57
CA PRO A 298 13.04 3.29 -2.23
C PRO A 298 11.89 2.30 -2.43
N ALA A 299 11.85 1.68 -3.61
CA ALA A 299 10.93 0.60 -3.93
C ALA A 299 11.62 -0.45 -4.82
N GLN A 300 11.15 -1.70 -4.81
CA GLN A 300 11.72 -2.76 -5.67
C GLN A 300 11.44 -2.53 -7.16
N SER A 301 10.43 -1.72 -7.48
CA SER A 301 10.14 -1.30 -8.85
C SER A 301 9.52 0.08 -8.88
N HIS A 302 9.93 0.87 -9.87
CA HIS A 302 9.46 2.24 -10.08
C HIS A 302 8.79 2.30 -11.44
N TRP A 303 7.60 2.89 -11.52
CA TRP A 303 6.75 2.85 -12.69
C TRP A 303 6.24 4.23 -13.05
N THR A 304 6.42 4.62 -14.31
CA THR A 304 5.90 5.88 -14.87
C THR A 304 5.03 5.57 -16.07
N ALA A 305 4.09 6.47 -16.39
CA ALA A 305 3.30 6.38 -17.61
C ALA A 305 3.57 7.59 -18.52
N THR A 306 3.61 7.35 -19.82
CA THR A 306 3.62 8.39 -20.85
C THR A 306 2.30 8.30 -21.63
N PRO A 307 1.31 9.15 -21.34
CA PRO A 307 0.10 9.22 -22.14
C PRO A 307 0.42 9.84 -23.51
N THR A 308 0.03 9.17 -24.57
CA THR A 308 -0.02 9.70 -25.94
C THR A 308 -1.48 9.88 -26.36
N ASN A 309 -1.73 10.46 -27.53
CA ASN A 309 -3.11 10.63 -28.03
C ASN A 309 -3.85 9.30 -28.27
N GLU A 310 -3.12 8.18 -28.40
CA GLU A 310 -3.68 6.89 -28.80
C GLU A 310 -3.45 5.78 -27.76
N LEU A 311 -2.39 5.89 -26.96
CA LEU A 311 -1.88 4.83 -26.08
C LEU A 311 -1.30 5.39 -24.78
N ILE A 312 -1.29 4.58 -23.73
CA ILE A 312 -0.55 4.87 -22.50
C ILE A 312 0.62 3.90 -22.41
N GLU A 313 1.83 4.43 -22.52
CA GLU A 313 3.04 3.61 -22.39
C GLU A 313 3.45 3.54 -20.92
N ILE A 314 3.51 2.32 -20.37
CA ILE A 314 3.97 2.08 -19.00
C ILE A 314 5.44 1.66 -19.03
N HIS A 315 6.28 2.36 -18.27
CA HIS A 315 7.71 2.11 -18.20
C HIS A 315 8.11 1.74 -16.77
N ARG A 316 8.86 0.64 -16.64
CA ARG A 316 9.64 0.36 -15.43
C ARG A 316 10.95 1.16 -15.51
N LYS A 317 11.26 1.90 -14.45
CA LYS A 317 12.51 2.66 -14.27
C LYS A 317 13.51 1.87 -13.45
#